data_AF-A0A7Z9ZN51-F1
#
_entry.id   AF-A0A7Z9ZN51-F1
#
_cell.length_a   1.000
_cell.length_b   1.000
_cell.length_c   1.000
_cell.angle_alpha   90.00
_cell.angle_beta   90.00
_cell.angle_gamma   90.00
#
_symmetry.space_group_name_H-M   'P 1'
#
loop_
_entity.id
_entity.type
_entity.pdbx_description
1 polymer ?
#
loop_
_entity_poly.entity_id
_entity_poly.type
_entity_poly.pdbx_seq_one_letter_code
_entity_poly.pdbx_strand_id
1 'polypeptide(L)'
;MIQSAPEISEKISVFSEDEDIFITVENQKILGTVFTNNENSENSPEILTSDIRLRGAFHQENILPAIAVAKQFGVENSVIKKCISEFSGLPMRCEKIETENSKKQNIQFFNDSFSTIPETSISAISILKTPLYLILGGSEKNSDFSGLAQAISMNTNIIKVYLVGKTAIKISEELEIHGYDDFLCMKNLEEIFQDFKKEAQSGDSLLLSPACASFGMFKNYKERGERFNELVGKF
;
A
#
# COMPACT_ATOMS: atom_id res chain seq x y z
N MET A 1 14.15 18.50 14.07
CA MET A 1 15.10 17.64 13.33
C MET A 1 14.31 16.43 12.87
N ILE A 2 14.07 16.34 11.57
CA ILE A 2 13.26 15.28 10.96
C ILE A 2 14.08 13.99 11.05
N GLN A 3 13.61 13.02 11.85
CA GLN A 3 14.15 11.66 11.79
C GLN A 3 13.74 11.07 10.44
N SER A 4 14.75 10.72 9.66
CA SER A 4 14.64 9.88 8.47
C SER A 4 13.80 8.64 8.77
N ALA A 5 13.08 8.14 7.76
CA ALA A 5 12.52 6.79 7.79
C ALA A 5 13.60 5.84 8.32
N PRO A 6 13.28 4.92 9.25
CA PRO A 6 14.29 4.06 9.84
C PRO A 6 15.02 3.34 8.72
N GLU A 7 16.34 3.55 8.64
CA GLU A 7 17.22 2.61 7.97
C GLU A 7 16.89 1.24 8.58
N ILE A 8 16.66 0.23 7.73
CA ILE A 8 16.41 -1.15 8.18
C ILE A 8 17.76 -1.67 8.71
N SER A 9 18.16 -1.21 9.89
CA SER A 9 19.43 -1.48 10.54
C SER A 9 19.28 -2.67 11.50
N GLU A 10 18.82 -3.81 10.99
CA GLU A 10 18.50 -5.06 11.71
C GLU A 10 17.06 -5.12 12.26
N LYS A 11 16.24 -5.98 11.64
CA LYS A 11 14.97 -6.43 12.22
C LYS A 11 14.94 -7.95 12.14
N ILE A 12 15.10 -8.62 13.28
CA ILE A 12 14.88 -10.07 13.42
C ILE A 12 13.38 -10.24 13.66
N SER A 13 12.69 -10.97 12.78
CA SER A 13 11.29 -11.31 12.96
C SER A 13 11.18 -12.80 13.28
N VAL A 14 10.63 -13.13 14.45
CA VAL A 14 10.41 -14.50 14.93
C VAL A 14 8.97 -14.89 14.65
N PHE A 15 8.76 -16.01 13.94
CA PHE A 15 7.42 -16.41 13.47
C PHE A 15 6.83 -17.64 14.17
N SER A 16 7.64 -18.41 14.91
CA SER A 16 7.16 -19.53 15.74
C SER A 16 8.17 -19.84 16.85
N GLU A 17 7.71 -19.92 18.10
CA GLU A 17 8.51 -20.38 19.25
C GLU A 17 8.56 -21.92 19.34
N ASP A 18 7.61 -22.62 18.70
CA ASP A 18 7.53 -24.09 18.72
C ASP A 18 8.28 -24.76 17.54
N GLU A 19 8.51 -24.03 16.43
CA GLU A 19 9.19 -24.53 15.23
C GLU A 19 10.44 -23.73 14.81
N ASP A 20 10.95 -22.83 15.66
CA ASP A 20 12.25 -22.15 15.51
C ASP A 20 12.53 -21.61 14.09
N ILE A 21 11.59 -20.85 13.54
CA ILE A 21 11.74 -20.16 12.24
C ILE A 21 12.21 -18.73 12.50
N PHE A 22 13.49 -18.46 12.21
CA PHE A 22 14.06 -17.11 12.28
C PHE A 22 14.29 -16.54 10.89
N ILE A 23 13.80 -15.31 10.67
CA ILE A 23 14.08 -14.58 9.45
C ILE A 23 14.80 -13.29 9.80
N THR A 24 16.03 -13.17 9.32
CA THR A 24 16.88 -11.99 9.54
C THR A 24 16.90 -11.13 8.28
N VAL A 25 16.53 -9.86 8.45
CA VAL A 25 16.74 -8.83 7.43
C VAL A 25 17.87 -7.92 7.91
N GLU A 26 18.92 -7.84 7.11
CA GLU A 26 20.08 -6.98 7.36
C GLU A 26 20.45 -6.24 6.06
N ASN A 27 20.66 -4.93 6.10
CA ASN A 27 21.13 -4.14 4.95
C ASN A 27 20.32 -4.34 3.65
N GLN A 28 18.99 -4.41 3.76
CA GLN A 28 18.10 -4.70 2.62
C GLN A 28 18.37 -6.06 1.91
N LYS A 29 19.03 -6.98 2.60
CA LYS A 29 19.15 -8.39 2.20
C LYS A 29 18.29 -9.23 3.13
N ILE A 30 17.53 -10.14 2.53
CA ILE A 30 16.90 -11.23 3.28
C ILE A 30 17.99 -12.29 3.41
N LEU A 31 18.61 -12.39 4.59
CA LEU A 31 19.80 -13.22 4.78
C LEU A 31 19.48 -14.71 4.97
N GLY A 32 18.26 -15.05 5.36
CA GLY A 32 17.82 -16.43 5.33
C GLY A 32 16.65 -16.78 6.25
N THR A 33 16.28 -18.06 6.18
CA THR A 33 15.38 -18.73 7.11
C THR A 33 16.23 -19.73 7.88
N VAL A 34 16.35 -19.58 9.20
CA VAL A 34 17.01 -20.60 10.05
C VAL A 34 15.92 -21.55 10.55
N PHE A 35 16.12 -22.85 10.35
CA PHE A 35 15.35 -23.93 10.98
C PHE A 35 16.33 -24.67 11.90
N THR A 36 16.12 -24.66 13.22
CA THR A 36 17.12 -25.19 14.18
C THR A 36 17.16 -26.72 14.27
N ASN A 37 16.21 -27.44 13.66
CA ASN A 37 16.17 -28.90 13.71
C ASN A 37 16.88 -29.63 12.56
N ASN A 38 17.56 -28.92 11.68
CA ASN A 38 18.57 -29.53 10.80
C ASN A 38 19.63 -28.50 10.47
N GLU A 39 20.90 -28.85 10.72
CA GLU A 39 22.07 -28.17 10.19
C GLU A 39 21.85 -27.87 8.70
N ASN A 40 21.63 -26.61 8.34
CA ASN A 40 21.96 -26.00 7.04
C ASN A 40 21.56 -24.51 7.03
N SER A 41 22.35 -23.68 7.69
CA SER A 41 22.43 -22.26 7.38
C SER A 41 22.95 -22.00 5.95
N GLU A 42 23.50 -23.00 5.28
CA GLU A 42 24.11 -22.90 3.94
C GLU A 42 23.12 -22.87 2.77
N ASN A 43 21.82 -23.11 2.99
CA ASN A 43 20.85 -23.32 1.89
C ASN A 43 19.63 -22.38 1.91
N SER A 44 19.79 -21.18 2.48
CA SER A 44 18.80 -20.10 2.34
C SER A 44 18.92 -19.41 0.98
N PRO A 45 17.81 -19.07 0.31
CA PRO A 45 17.89 -18.33 -0.95
C PRO A 45 18.41 -16.92 -0.67
N GLU A 46 19.54 -16.53 -1.27
CA GLU A 46 19.97 -15.13 -1.26
C GLU A 46 19.03 -14.32 -2.17
N ILE A 47 18.07 -13.64 -1.54
CA ILE A 47 17.12 -12.75 -2.21
C ILE A 47 17.46 -11.32 -1.80
N LEU A 48 17.94 -10.56 -2.77
CA LEU A 48 18.10 -9.12 -2.60
C LEU A 48 16.71 -8.50 -2.62
N THR A 49 16.45 -7.52 -1.76
CA THR A 49 15.18 -6.78 -1.82
C THR A 49 14.97 -6.07 -3.16
N SER A 50 16.04 -5.81 -3.92
CA SER A 50 15.98 -5.32 -5.30
C SER A 50 15.36 -6.31 -6.28
N ASP A 51 15.35 -7.61 -5.98
CA ASP A 51 14.74 -8.64 -6.81
C ASP A 51 13.21 -8.67 -6.66
N ILE A 52 12.67 -7.95 -5.67
CA ILE A 52 11.24 -7.89 -5.36
C ILE A 52 10.59 -6.77 -6.18
N ARG A 53 9.64 -7.11 -7.04
CA ARG A 53 8.90 -6.13 -7.86
C ARG A 53 7.89 -5.29 -7.07
N LEU A 54 7.48 -5.75 -5.89
CA LEU A 54 6.53 -5.05 -5.03
C LEU A 54 7.15 -3.78 -4.45
N ARG A 55 6.44 -2.66 -4.54
CA ARG A 55 6.88 -1.38 -3.97
C ARG A 55 6.60 -1.32 -2.47
N GLY A 56 7.58 -0.94 -1.66
CA GLY A 56 7.39 -0.66 -0.23
C GLY A 56 7.88 -1.72 0.75
N ALA A 57 8.35 -1.27 1.91
CA ALA A 57 8.93 -2.14 2.95
C ALA A 57 7.93 -3.15 3.54
N PHE A 58 6.64 -2.78 3.68
CA PHE A 58 5.61 -3.68 4.23
C PHE A 58 5.32 -4.89 3.34
N HIS A 59 5.60 -4.81 2.03
CA HIS A 59 5.52 -5.98 1.16
C HIS A 59 6.64 -6.99 1.44
N GLN A 60 7.79 -6.53 1.91
CA GLN A 60 8.90 -7.40 2.32
C GLN A 60 8.52 -8.20 3.57
N GLU A 61 7.83 -7.57 4.53
CA GLU A 61 7.33 -8.25 5.74
C GLU A 61 6.39 -9.43 5.44
N ASN A 62 5.66 -9.40 4.31
CA ASN A 62 4.82 -10.52 3.87
C ASN A 62 5.60 -11.61 3.08
N ILE A 63 6.68 -11.23 2.42
CA ILE A 63 7.50 -12.16 1.62
C ILE A 63 8.26 -13.12 2.54
N LEU A 64 8.72 -12.63 3.69
CA LEU A 64 9.48 -13.40 4.65
C LEU A 64 8.72 -14.65 5.15
N PRO A 65 7.52 -14.55 5.75
CA PRO A 65 6.70 -15.71 6.09
C PRO A 65 6.44 -16.64 4.91
N ALA A 66 6.22 -16.09 3.71
CA ALA A 66 5.95 -16.91 2.53
C ALA A 66 7.16 -17.77 2.13
N ILE A 67 8.38 -17.22 2.23
CA ILE A 67 9.63 -17.98 2.03
C ILE A 67 9.72 -19.10 3.08
N ALA A 68 9.51 -18.78 4.35
CA ALA A 68 9.61 -19.77 5.43
C ALA A 68 8.65 -20.94 5.24
N VAL A 69 7.39 -20.66 4.93
CA VAL A 69 6.40 -21.70 4.64
C VAL A 69 6.83 -22.52 3.42
N ALA A 70 7.26 -21.89 2.33
CA ALA A 70 7.71 -22.62 1.13
C ALA A 70 8.90 -23.56 1.43
N LYS A 71 9.84 -23.11 2.27
CA LYS A 71 10.99 -23.91 2.70
C LYS A 71 10.56 -25.10 3.57
N GLN A 72 9.59 -24.94 4.46
CA GLN A 72 9.04 -26.03 5.27
C GLN A 72 8.43 -27.15 4.42
N PHE A 73 7.90 -26.81 3.24
CA PHE A 73 7.38 -27.78 2.26
C PHE A 73 8.44 -28.27 1.25
N GLY A 74 9.72 -27.96 1.46
CA GLY A 74 10.82 -28.43 0.61
C GLY A 74 10.88 -27.79 -0.77
N VAL A 75 10.32 -26.58 -0.95
CA VAL A 75 10.39 -25.87 -2.23
C VAL A 75 11.82 -25.39 -2.49
N GLU A 76 12.31 -25.67 -3.70
CA GLU A 76 13.65 -25.27 -4.16
C GLU A 76 13.85 -23.75 -4.13
N ASN A 77 15.05 -23.31 -3.74
CA ASN A 77 15.40 -21.88 -3.65
C ASN A 77 15.24 -21.14 -4.98
N SER A 78 15.58 -21.81 -6.09
CA SER A 78 15.44 -21.26 -7.43
C SER A 78 13.96 -21.00 -7.79
N VAL A 79 13.06 -21.87 -7.35
CA VAL A 79 11.61 -21.71 -7.54
C VAL A 79 11.09 -20.56 -6.68
N ILE A 80 11.49 -20.48 -5.41
CA ILE A 80 11.12 -19.38 -4.50
C ILE A 80 11.57 -18.03 -5.09
N LYS A 81 12.84 -17.93 -5.51
CA LYS A 81 13.39 -16.71 -6.12
C LYS A 81 12.65 -16.31 -7.38
N LYS A 82 12.34 -17.28 -8.26
CA LYS A 82 11.56 -17.02 -9.47
C LYS A 82 10.16 -16.49 -9.12
N CYS A 83 9.43 -17.18 -8.23
CA CYS A 83 8.10 -16.76 -7.83
C CYS A 83 8.08 -15.34 -7.24
N ILE A 84 9.02 -15.00 -6.36
CA ILE A 84 9.10 -13.66 -5.74
C ILE A 84 9.44 -12.59 -6.77
N SER A 85 10.38 -12.87 -7.68
CA SER A 85 10.79 -11.91 -8.71
C SER A 85 9.76 -11.71 -9.81
N GLU A 86 8.88 -12.69 -10.05
CA GLU A 86 7.78 -12.59 -11.02
C GLU A 86 6.48 -12.07 -10.40
N PHE A 87 6.32 -12.15 -9.06
CA PHE A 87 5.10 -11.72 -8.39
C PHE A 87 4.88 -10.21 -8.51
N SER A 88 3.83 -9.83 -9.23
CA SER A 88 3.48 -8.44 -9.52
C SER A 88 2.51 -7.82 -8.50
N GLY A 89 2.13 -8.55 -7.46
CA GLY A 89 1.13 -8.13 -6.48
C GLY A 89 -0.25 -8.73 -6.71
N LEU A 90 -1.19 -8.34 -5.86
CA LEU A 90 -2.59 -8.72 -5.98
C LEU A 90 -3.40 -7.55 -6.53
N PRO A 91 -4.48 -7.83 -7.29
CA PRO A 91 -5.41 -6.79 -7.72
C PRO A 91 -5.91 -5.96 -6.52
N MET A 92 -6.02 -4.66 -6.72
CA MET A 92 -6.53 -3.70 -5.72
C MET A 92 -5.74 -3.62 -4.40
N ARG A 93 -4.47 -4.04 -4.40
CA ARG A 93 -3.50 -3.84 -3.30
C ARG A 93 -2.36 -2.96 -3.77
N CYS A 94 -2.57 -1.66 -3.72
CA CYS A 94 -1.72 -0.63 -4.33
C CYS A 94 -1.31 -0.97 -5.77
N GLU A 95 -2.25 -1.52 -6.53
CA GLU A 95 -2.06 -1.94 -7.91
C GLU A 95 -1.91 -0.71 -8.81
N LYS A 96 -0.79 -0.62 -9.54
CA LYS A 96 -0.61 0.46 -10.51
C LYS A 96 -1.45 0.17 -11.75
N ILE A 97 -2.34 1.09 -12.09
CA ILE A 97 -3.16 1.03 -13.30
C ILE A 97 -2.54 1.95 -14.34
N GLU A 98 -2.23 1.40 -15.51
CA GLU A 98 -1.63 2.16 -16.61
C GLU A 98 -2.53 2.11 -17.84
N THR A 99 -2.78 3.27 -18.43
CA THR A 99 -3.46 3.42 -19.72
C THR A 99 -2.55 4.18 -20.67
N GLU A 100 -2.83 4.11 -21.97
CA GLU A 100 -2.07 4.89 -22.97
C GLU A 100 -2.21 6.40 -22.74
N ASN A 101 -3.36 6.85 -22.21
CA ASN A 101 -3.56 8.25 -21.83
C ASN A 101 -2.75 8.62 -20.59
N SER A 102 -2.76 7.78 -19.55
CA SER A 102 -2.02 8.05 -18.32
C SER A 102 -0.50 8.12 -18.59
N LYS A 103 0.02 7.27 -19.49
CA LYS A 103 1.41 7.35 -19.97
C LYS A 103 1.72 8.65 -20.69
N LYS A 104 0.87 9.05 -21.66
CA LYS A 104 1.07 10.29 -22.44
C LYS A 104 1.03 11.54 -21.56
N GLN A 105 0.17 11.55 -20.54
CA GLN A 105 0.03 12.66 -19.61
C GLN A 105 1.01 12.57 -18.43
N ASN A 106 1.77 11.46 -18.32
CA ASN A 106 2.65 11.15 -17.19
C ASN A 106 1.92 11.21 -15.83
N ILE A 107 0.69 10.70 -15.78
CA ILE A 107 -0.12 10.58 -14.56
C ILE A 107 -0.16 9.12 -14.14
N GLN A 108 -0.07 8.87 -12.83
CA GLN A 108 -0.09 7.52 -12.27
C GLN A 108 -1.37 7.27 -11.48
N PHE A 109 -1.96 6.08 -11.65
CA PHE A 109 -3.14 5.67 -10.90
C PHE A 109 -2.80 4.45 -10.06
N PHE A 110 -3.23 4.48 -8.79
CA PHE A 110 -3.03 3.38 -7.86
C PHE A 110 -4.37 2.94 -7.27
N ASN A 111 -4.71 1.68 -7.49
CA ASN A 111 -5.90 1.05 -6.92
C ASN A 111 -5.52 0.24 -5.68
N ASP A 112 -5.93 0.75 -4.52
CA ASP A 112 -5.76 0.12 -3.22
C ASP A 112 -7.11 -0.05 -2.52
N SER A 113 -8.15 -0.39 -3.28
CA SER A 113 -9.52 -0.54 -2.75
C SER A 113 -9.62 -1.59 -1.63
N PHE A 114 -8.65 -2.51 -1.50
CA PHE A 114 -8.59 -3.47 -0.39
C PHE A 114 -8.27 -2.83 0.98
N SER A 115 -7.73 -1.61 1.00
CA SER A 115 -7.43 -0.88 2.24
C SER A 115 -8.69 -0.37 2.91
N THR A 116 -9.28 -1.22 3.74
CA THR A 116 -10.56 -0.96 4.43
C THR A 116 -10.40 -0.49 5.88
N ILE A 117 -9.16 -0.20 6.29
CA ILE A 117 -8.79 0.37 7.59
C ILE A 117 -7.72 1.47 7.44
N PRO A 118 -7.62 2.42 8.39
CA PRO A 118 -6.65 3.52 8.33
C PRO A 118 -5.19 3.08 8.16
N GLU A 119 -4.75 2.06 8.89
CA GLU A 119 -3.35 1.61 8.95
C GLU A 119 -2.85 1.10 7.59
N THR A 120 -3.70 0.38 6.86
CA THR A 120 -3.38 -0.07 5.51
C THR A 120 -3.23 1.10 4.53
N SER A 121 -4.00 2.16 4.75
CA SER A 121 -3.96 3.34 3.88
C SER A 121 -2.72 4.21 4.17
N ILE A 122 -2.36 4.35 5.45
CA ILE A 122 -1.08 4.99 5.87
C ILE A 122 0.10 4.28 5.19
N SER A 123 0.08 2.95 5.18
CA SER A 123 1.12 2.15 4.52
C SER A 123 1.21 2.44 3.02
N ALA A 124 0.07 2.47 2.31
CA ALA A 124 0.02 2.79 0.89
C ALA A 124 0.46 4.23 0.57
N ILE A 125 0.08 5.20 1.41
CA ILE A 125 0.52 6.60 1.27
C ILE A 125 2.05 6.71 1.42
N SER A 126 2.63 6.00 2.39
CA SER A 126 4.06 6.12 2.71
C SER A 126 5.01 5.71 1.56
N ILE A 127 4.55 4.85 0.65
CA ILE A 127 5.37 4.32 -0.44
C ILE A 127 5.34 5.17 -1.71
N LEU A 128 4.35 6.05 -1.84
CA LEU A 128 4.24 6.95 -2.98
C LEU A 128 5.02 8.23 -2.67
N LYS A 129 5.98 8.56 -3.55
CA LYS A 129 6.87 9.72 -3.43
C LYS A 129 6.59 10.81 -4.47
N THR A 130 5.61 10.58 -5.32
CA THR A 130 5.11 11.53 -6.31
C THR A 130 4.09 12.47 -5.67
N PRO A 131 3.84 13.66 -6.26
CA PRO A 131 2.73 14.50 -5.84
C PRO A 131 1.41 13.73 -5.93
N LEU A 132 0.63 13.76 -4.85
CA LEU A 132 -0.36 12.73 -4.58
C LEU A 132 -1.73 13.31 -4.26
N TYR A 133 -2.73 12.82 -4.98
CA TYR A 133 -4.15 13.01 -4.69
C TYR A 133 -4.69 11.73 -4.07
N LEU A 134 -5.41 11.86 -2.96
CA LEU A 134 -5.94 10.73 -2.20
C LEU A 134 -7.44 10.63 -2.33
N ILE A 135 -7.97 9.41 -2.41
CA ILE A 135 -9.40 9.13 -2.25
C ILE A 135 -9.60 8.32 -0.98
N LEU A 136 -10.22 8.93 0.02
CA LEU A 136 -10.55 8.34 1.32
C LEU A 136 -12.07 8.27 1.52
N GLY A 137 -12.50 7.39 2.43
CA GLY A 137 -13.86 7.33 2.91
C GLY A 137 -14.69 6.17 2.35
N GLY A 138 -15.89 6.02 2.93
CA GLY A 138 -16.81 4.91 2.64
C GLY A 138 -17.83 4.73 3.76
N SER A 139 -18.01 3.50 4.23
CA SER A 139 -18.87 3.18 5.37
C SER A 139 -18.11 3.19 6.69
N GLU A 140 -18.82 3.59 7.74
CA GLU A 140 -18.34 3.59 9.12
C GLU A 140 -18.07 2.17 9.64
N LYS A 141 -16.97 2.05 10.39
CA LYS A 141 -16.57 0.88 11.19
C LYS A 141 -16.19 1.26 12.62
N ASN A 142 -16.48 2.51 13.01
CA ASN A 142 -16.00 3.18 14.21
C ASN A 142 -14.46 3.23 14.27
N SER A 143 -13.82 3.40 13.11
CA SER A 143 -12.36 3.53 13.02
C SER A 143 -11.89 4.86 13.61
N ASP A 144 -10.68 4.87 14.17
CA ASP A 144 -9.97 6.08 14.55
C ASP A 144 -9.15 6.59 13.37
N PHE A 145 -9.35 7.84 12.96
CA PHE A 145 -8.66 8.44 11.82
C PHE A 145 -7.53 9.41 12.21
N SER A 146 -7.29 9.62 13.51
CA SER A 146 -6.27 10.55 14.01
C SER A 146 -4.88 10.25 13.44
N GLY A 147 -4.44 8.99 13.50
CA GLY A 147 -3.15 8.56 12.95
C GLY A 147 -3.06 8.73 11.41
N LEU A 148 -4.17 8.56 10.70
CA LEU A 148 -4.23 8.80 9.25
C LEU A 148 -4.14 10.29 8.94
N ALA A 149 -4.88 11.12 9.67
CA ALA A 149 -4.85 12.57 9.51
C ALA A 149 -3.46 13.14 9.83
N GLN A 150 -2.82 12.66 10.89
CA GLN A 150 -1.43 13.01 11.21
C GLN A 150 -0.46 12.61 10.10
N ALA A 151 -0.58 11.40 9.56
CA ALA A 151 0.27 10.94 8.46
C ALA A 151 0.09 11.78 7.20
N ILE A 152 -1.14 12.24 6.94
CA ILE A 152 -1.46 13.12 5.81
C ILE A 152 -0.86 14.52 6.03
N SER A 153 -1.10 15.13 7.18
CA SER A 153 -0.63 16.50 7.45
C SER A 153 0.90 16.64 7.48
N MET A 154 1.61 15.57 7.85
CA MET A 154 3.08 15.55 7.82
C MET A 154 3.67 15.26 6.44
N ASN A 155 2.86 14.83 5.46
CA ASN A 155 3.35 14.43 4.14
C ASN A 155 3.19 15.54 3.10
N THR A 156 4.30 16.23 2.82
CA THR A 156 4.36 17.35 1.88
C THR A 156 4.10 16.98 0.42
N ASN A 157 4.02 15.70 0.07
CA ASN A 157 3.71 15.27 -1.29
C ASN A 157 2.20 15.23 -1.56
N ILE A 158 1.36 15.27 -0.52
CA ILE A 158 -0.09 15.20 -0.70
C ILE A 158 -0.58 16.57 -1.15
N ILE A 159 -1.12 16.63 -2.38
CA ILE A 159 -1.68 17.84 -2.96
C ILE A 159 -3.11 18.06 -2.47
N LYS A 160 -3.93 17.01 -2.47
CA LYS A 160 -5.35 17.11 -2.12
C LYS A 160 -5.93 15.77 -1.65
N VAL A 161 -6.89 15.84 -0.74
CA VAL A 161 -7.66 14.67 -0.27
C VAL A 161 -9.13 14.78 -0.71
N TYR A 162 -9.59 13.79 -1.47
CA TYR A 162 -11.00 13.61 -1.77
C TYR A 162 -11.66 12.67 -0.74
N LEU A 163 -12.74 13.14 -0.13
CA LEU A 163 -13.50 12.42 0.89
C LEU A 163 -14.85 11.99 0.35
N VAL A 164 -15.22 10.72 0.52
CA VAL A 164 -16.50 10.19 0.06
C VAL A 164 -17.22 9.36 1.11
N GLY A 165 -18.53 9.22 0.94
CA GLY A 165 -19.35 8.35 1.78
C GLY A 165 -19.63 8.90 3.17
N LYS A 166 -20.08 8.02 4.06
CA LYS A 166 -20.56 8.41 5.41
C LYS A 166 -19.45 8.88 6.33
N THR A 167 -18.22 8.38 6.13
CA THR A 167 -17.06 8.74 6.96
C THR A 167 -16.39 10.05 6.52
N ALA A 168 -16.83 10.68 5.42
CA ALA A 168 -16.22 11.90 4.90
C ALA A 168 -16.13 13.01 5.97
N ILE A 169 -17.23 13.28 6.68
CA ILE A 169 -17.30 14.32 7.72
C ILE A 169 -16.30 14.04 8.85
N LYS A 170 -16.28 12.80 9.36
CA LYS A 170 -15.38 12.41 10.45
C LYS A 170 -13.90 12.49 10.05
N ILE A 171 -13.58 12.13 8.81
CA ILE A 171 -12.21 12.24 8.29
C ILE A 171 -11.83 13.72 8.11
N SER A 172 -12.72 14.57 7.58
CA SER A 172 -12.43 16.00 7.45
C SER A 172 -12.19 16.68 8.80
N GLU A 173 -12.99 16.35 9.82
CA GLU A 173 -12.81 16.91 11.17
C GLU A 173 -11.42 16.55 11.72
N GLU A 174 -10.97 15.31 11.55
CA GLU A 174 -9.62 14.91 11.98
C GLU A 174 -8.50 15.56 11.15
N LEU A 175 -8.69 15.74 9.84
CA LEU A 175 -7.74 16.46 8.99
C LEU A 175 -7.59 17.92 9.47
N GLU A 176 -8.69 18.60 9.74
CA GLU A 176 -8.69 19.97 10.27
C GLU A 176 -7.98 20.06 11.63
N ILE A 177 -8.26 19.13 12.55
CA ILE A 177 -7.59 19.04 13.86
C ILE A 177 -6.07 18.91 13.69
N HIS A 178 -5.63 18.17 12.68
CA HIS A 178 -4.21 17.96 12.38
C HIS A 178 -3.61 19.00 11.42
N GLY A 179 -4.35 20.07 11.11
CA GLY A 179 -3.87 21.21 10.34
C GLY A 179 -3.78 20.98 8.83
N TYR A 180 -4.57 20.06 8.28
CA TYR A 180 -4.69 19.83 6.84
C TYR A 180 -6.05 20.33 6.32
N ASP A 181 -6.05 21.27 5.39
CA ASP A 181 -7.25 21.94 4.87
C ASP A 181 -7.49 21.75 3.36
N ASP A 182 -6.54 21.16 2.63
CA ASP A 182 -6.66 20.86 1.20
C ASP A 182 -7.49 19.58 0.93
N PHE A 183 -8.75 19.55 1.37
CA PHE A 183 -9.65 18.42 1.12
C PHE A 183 -11.02 18.84 0.54
N LEU A 184 -11.66 17.90 -0.16
CA LEU A 184 -13.00 18.10 -0.73
C LEU A 184 -13.91 16.89 -0.48
N CYS A 185 -15.10 17.15 0.05
CA CYS A 185 -16.16 16.16 0.17
C CYS A 185 -16.90 16.01 -1.16
N MET A 186 -16.81 14.82 -1.76
CA MET A 186 -17.40 14.47 -3.06
C MET A 186 -18.50 13.43 -2.90
N LYS A 187 -19.45 13.36 -3.84
CA LYS A 187 -20.55 12.38 -3.75
C LYS A 187 -20.15 10.98 -4.18
N ASN A 188 -19.27 10.88 -5.18
CA ASN A 188 -18.89 9.62 -5.80
C ASN A 188 -17.53 9.72 -6.53
N LEU A 189 -17.07 8.60 -7.09
CA LEU A 189 -15.80 8.53 -7.81
C LEU A 189 -15.84 9.36 -9.11
N GLU A 190 -16.99 9.50 -9.75
CA GLU A 190 -17.14 10.27 -10.99
C GLU A 190 -16.87 11.76 -10.78
N GLU A 191 -17.43 12.35 -9.72
CA GLU A 191 -17.16 13.75 -9.35
C GLU A 191 -15.67 13.95 -9.03
N ILE A 192 -15.04 12.98 -8.35
CA ILE A 192 -13.59 13.03 -8.08
C ILE A 192 -12.77 13.05 -9.37
N PHE A 193 -13.05 12.14 -10.30
CA PHE A 193 -12.32 12.08 -11.57
C PHE A 193 -12.52 13.34 -12.41
N GLN A 194 -13.70 13.97 -12.33
CA GLN A 194 -13.95 15.26 -12.98
C GLN A 194 -13.14 16.40 -12.36
N ASP A 195 -13.00 16.44 -11.04
CA ASP A 195 -12.17 17.45 -10.37
C ASP A 195 -10.68 17.22 -10.63
N PHE A 196 -10.21 15.98 -10.41
CA PHE A 196 -8.83 15.59 -10.64
C PHE A 196 -8.38 15.88 -12.06
N LYS A 197 -9.22 15.61 -13.08
CA LYS A 197 -8.88 15.91 -14.48
C LYS A 197 -8.65 17.39 -14.78
N LYS A 198 -9.23 18.31 -13.99
CA LYS A 198 -9.05 19.75 -14.18
C LYS A 198 -7.74 20.25 -13.57
N GLU A 199 -7.26 19.59 -12.52
CA GLU A 199 -6.13 20.06 -11.73
C GLU A 199 -4.85 19.27 -11.94
N ALA A 200 -4.98 17.98 -12.30
CA ALA A 200 -3.85 17.08 -12.43
C ALA A 200 -2.80 17.59 -13.42
N GLN A 201 -1.55 17.52 -12.98
CA GLN A 201 -0.38 17.87 -13.76
C GLN A 201 0.44 16.63 -14.10
N SER A 202 1.29 16.75 -15.12
CA SER A 202 2.25 15.70 -15.45
C SER A 202 3.17 15.43 -14.26
N GLY A 203 3.24 14.18 -13.82
CA GLY A 203 3.99 13.72 -12.65
C GLY A 203 3.10 13.36 -11.47
N ASP A 204 1.84 13.78 -11.47
CA ASP A 204 0.91 13.55 -10.38
C ASP A 204 0.44 12.10 -10.29
N SER A 205 -0.03 11.73 -9.12
CA SER A 205 -0.59 10.41 -8.82
C SER A 205 -1.96 10.52 -8.15
N LEU A 206 -2.88 9.62 -8.52
CA LEU A 206 -4.16 9.45 -7.83
C LEU A 206 -4.21 8.06 -7.18
N LEU A 207 -4.36 8.02 -5.86
CA LEU A 207 -4.45 6.80 -5.07
C LEU A 207 -5.86 6.64 -4.49
N LEU A 208 -6.54 5.55 -4.86
CA LEU A 208 -7.70 5.06 -4.11
C LEU A 208 -7.24 4.17 -2.97
N SER A 209 -7.18 4.69 -1.74
CA SER A 209 -6.87 3.90 -0.54
C SER A 209 -7.82 4.32 0.59
N PRO A 210 -9.04 3.75 0.63
CA PRO A 210 -10.20 4.41 1.22
C PRO A 210 -10.21 4.48 2.76
N ALA A 211 -9.31 3.77 3.46
CA ALA A 211 -9.30 3.62 4.92
C ALA A 211 -10.60 3.08 5.55
N CYS A 212 -11.58 2.72 4.71
CA CYS A 212 -12.95 2.44 5.10
C CYS A 212 -13.51 1.28 4.28
N ALA A 213 -14.46 0.54 4.87
CA ALA A 213 -15.27 -0.39 4.10
C ALA A 213 -16.08 0.33 3.00
N SER A 214 -16.47 -0.41 1.96
CA SER A 214 -17.14 0.15 0.78
C SER A 214 -18.67 0.13 0.85
N PHE A 215 -19.24 -0.49 1.90
CA PHE A 215 -20.67 -0.75 1.98
C PHE A 215 -21.49 0.54 1.92
N GLY A 216 -22.70 0.46 1.38
CA GLY A 216 -23.59 1.62 1.20
C GLY A 216 -23.30 2.47 -0.04
N MET A 217 -22.04 2.51 -0.52
CA MET A 217 -21.71 3.06 -1.83
C MET A 217 -21.51 1.95 -2.88
N PHE A 218 -20.97 0.81 -2.45
CA PHE A 218 -20.71 -0.36 -3.28
C PHE A 218 -21.07 -1.63 -2.49
N LYS A 219 -21.28 -2.75 -3.19
CA LYS A 219 -21.55 -4.07 -2.61
C LYS A 219 -20.36 -4.63 -1.85
N ASN A 220 -19.15 -4.35 -2.31
CA ASN A 220 -17.90 -4.82 -1.71
C ASN A 220 -16.71 -4.01 -2.25
N TYR A 221 -15.50 -4.29 -1.75
CA TYR A 221 -14.30 -3.55 -2.16
C TYR A 221 -13.93 -3.82 -3.63
N LYS A 222 -14.32 -4.98 -4.18
CA LYS A 222 -14.04 -5.35 -5.58
C LYS A 222 -14.81 -4.45 -6.53
N GLU A 223 -16.11 -4.30 -6.31
CA GLU A 223 -16.95 -3.42 -7.15
C GLU A 223 -16.47 -1.96 -7.09
N ARG A 224 -16.03 -1.48 -5.93
CA ARG A 224 -15.39 -0.15 -5.79
C ARG A 224 -14.10 -0.05 -6.61
N GLY A 225 -13.23 -1.06 -6.52
CA GLY A 225 -11.95 -1.09 -7.23
C GLY A 225 -12.13 -1.23 -8.75
N GLU A 226 -13.07 -2.06 -9.19
CA GLU A 226 -13.45 -2.19 -10.60
C GLU A 226 -13.98 -0.87 -11.14
N ARG A 227 -14.85 -0.19 -10.38
CA ARG A 227 -15.36 1.12 -10.79
C ARG A 227 -14.24 2.16 -10.93
N PHE A 228 -13.27 2.16 -10.02
CA PHE A 228 -12.09 3.02 -10.15
C PHE A 228 -11.31 2.70 -11.43
N ASN A 229 -11.03 1.42 -11.71
CA ASN A 229 -10.30 1.01 -12.93
C ASN A 229 -11.05 1.41 -14.21
N GLU A 230 -12.38 1.30 -14.23
CA GLU A 230 -13.20 1.77 -15.35
C GLU A 230 -13.06 3.28 -15.58
N LEU A 231 -13.01 4.07 -14.50
CA LEU A 231 -12.85 5.52 -14.57
C LEU A 231 -11.44 5.90 -15.03
N VAL A 232 -10.41 5.20 -14.55
CA VAL A 232 -9.03 5.33 -15.07
C VAL A 232 -8.97 5.03 -16.57
N GLY A 233 -9.69 4.01 -17.03
CA GLY A 233 -9.80 3.68 -18.46
C GLY A 233 -10.43 4.78 -19.32
N LYS A 234 -11.23 5.67 -18.72
CA LYS A 234 -11.94 6.77 -19.38
C LYS A 234 -11.28 8.14 -19.18
N PHE A 235 -10.23 8.22 -18.37
CA PHE A 235 -9.49 9.45 -18.06
C PHE A 235 -8.74 9.99 -19.28
#